data_AF-A0A3M1XTQ6-F1
#
_entry.id   AF-A0A3M1XTQ6-F1
#
_cell.length_a   1.000
_cell.length_b   1.000
_cell.length_c   1.000
_cell.angle_alpha   90.00
_cell.angle_beta   90.00
_cell.angle_gamma   90.00
#
_symmetry.space_group_name_H-M   'P 1'
#
loop_
_entity.id
_entity.type
_entity.pdbx_description
1 polymer ?
#
loop_
_entity_poly.entity_id
_entity_poly.type
_entity_poly.pdbx_seq_one_letter_code
_entity_poly.pdbx_strand_id
1 'polypeptide(L)'
;VKRVLQIMGLGEEYIEFVPDRPGHDFRYSIDSSKIKKELGWEPEISFDEGIERTVRWYRENEWWWRPLKERLKEESRGFWSNKK
;
A
#
# COMPACT_ATOMS: atom_id res chain seq x y z
N VAL A 1 -2.97 -6.79 -0.88
CA VAL A 1 -1.92 -7.44 -0.06
C VAL A 1 -1.33 -8.68 -0.74
N LYS A 2 -2.12 -9.69 -1.12
CA LYS A 2 -1.63 -10.93 -1.76
C LYS A 2 -0.67 -10.71 -2.95
N ARG A 3 -0.97 -9.76 -3.85
CA ARG A 3 -0.10 -9.45 -4.99
C ARG A 3 1.31 -9.01 -4.59
N VAL A 4 1.44 -8.24 -3.50
CA VAL A 4 2.74 -7.80 -2.98
C VAL A 4 3.54 -9.01 -2.47
N LEU A 5 2.91 -9.94 -1.75
CA LEU A 5 3.56 -11.16 -1.27
C LEU A 5 4.09 -12.01 -2.44
N GLN A 6 3.28 -12.19 -3.49
CA GLN A 6 3.70 -12.90 -4.70
C GLN A 6 4.93 -12.25 -5.36
N ILE A 7 4.94 -10.92 -5.52
CA ILE A 7 6.08 -10.19 -6.09
C ILE A 7 7.34 -10.35 -5.22
N MET A 8 7.17 -10.44 -3.90
CA MET A 8 8.25 -10.65 -2.95
C MET A 8 8.69 -12.11 -2.81
N GLY A 9 8.00 -13.07 -3.46
CA GLY A 9 8.27 -14.50 -3.30
C GLY A 9 7.90 -15.04 -1.92
N LEU A 10 6.92 -14.42 -1.25
CA LEU A 10 6.44 -14.81 0.08
C LEU A 10 5.06 -15.47 0.00
N GLY A 11 4.77 -16.36 0.94
CA GLY A 11 3.46 -16.99 1.07
C GLY A 11 2.47 -16.15 1.89
N GLU A 12 1.20 -16.58 1.88
CA GLU A 12 0.11 -15.89 2.60
C GLU A 12 0.18 -16.07 4.13
N GLU A 13 1.03 -16.96 4.65
CA GLU A 13 1.30 -17.12 6.08
C GLU A 13 1.87 -15.86 6.75
N TYR A 14 2.36 -14.90 5.95
CA TYR A 14 2.80 -13.58 6.40
C TYR A 14 1.65 -12.57 6.58
N ILE A 15 0.38 -12.97 6.35
CA ILE A 15 -0.78 -12.12 6.59
C ILE A 15 -1.27 -12.30 8.02
N GLU A 16 -1.25 -11.22 8.79
CA GLU A 16 -1.91 -11.13 10.09
C GLU A 16 -3.15 -10.23 9.98
N PHE A 17 -4.31 -10.73 10.41
CA PHE A 17 -5.52 -9.93 10.51
C PHE A 17 -5.52 -9.18 11.84
N VAL A 18 -5.48 -7.86 11.77
CA VAL A 18 -5.55 -6.96 12.93
C VAL A 18 -6.97 -6.40 13.09
N PRO A 19 -7.35 -5.87 14.27
CA PRO A 19 -8.64 -5.22 14.45
C PRO A 19 -8.88 -4.13 13.39
N ASP A 20 -10.10 -4.07 12.88
CA ASP A 20 -10.47 -3.11 11.85
C ASP A 20 -10.46 -1.67 12.39
N ARG A 21 -10.26 -0.70 11.49
CA ARG A 21 -10.28 0.71 11.82
C ARG A 21 -11.74 1.18 12.00
N PRO A 22 -12.08 1.88 13.10
CA PRO A 22 -13.39 2.52 13.22
C PRO A 22 -13.66 3.47 12.04
N GLY A 23 -14.80 3.28 11.37
CA GLY A 23 -15.18 4.07 10.19
C GLY A 23 -14.42 3.69 8.91
N HIS A 24 -13.93 2.45 8.78
CA HIS A 24 -13.36 1.97 7.53
C HIS A 24 -14.46 1.82 6.46
N ASP A 25 -14.47 2.72 5.49
CA ASP A 25 -15.39 2.65 4.36
C ASP A 25 -15.15 1.39 3.53
N PHE A 26 -16.23 0.65 3.20
CA PHE A 26 -16.14 -0.65 2.56
C PHE A 26 -15.64 -0.61 1.11
N ARG A 27 -16.06 0.40 0.34
CA ARG A 27 -15.74 0.49 -1.09
C ARG A 27 -15.78 1.93 -1.58
N TYR A 28 -14.67 2.33 -2.19
CA TYR A 28 -14.63 3.48 -3.08
C TYR A 28 -14.59 3.01 -4.54
N SER A 29 -15.30 3.72 -5.40
CA SER A 29 -15.32 3.47 -6.84
C SER A 29 -15.46 4.79 -7.57
N ILE A 30 -14.77 4.93 -8.69
CA ILE A 30 -14.80 6.12 -9.54
C ILE A 30 -15.13 5.69 -10.97
N ASP A 31 -16.06 6.41 -11.60
CA ASP A 31 -16.28 6.34 -13.04
C ASP A 31 -15.39 7.38 -13.74
N SER A 32 -14.44 6.90 -14.55
CA SER A 32 -13.50 7.74 -15.30
C SER A 32 -13.95 8.03 -16.75
N SER A 33 -15.19 7.67 -17.12
CA SER A 33 -15.70 7.85 -18.49
C SER A 33 -15.63 9.30 -18.98
N LYS A 34 -15.85 10.28 -18.09
CA LYS A 34 -15.81 11.71 -18.45
C LYS A 34 -14.42 12.15 -18.90
N ILE A 35 -13.38 11.86 -18.12
CA ILE A 35 -12.01 12.29 -18.43
C ILE A 35 -11.46 11.55 -19.66
N LYS A 36 -11.84 10.28 -19.85
CA LYS A 36 -11.53 9.51 -21.06
C LYS A 36 -12.14 10.16 -22.31
N LYS A 37 -13.44 10.49 -22.25
CA LYS A 37 -14.16 11.08 -23.38
C LYS A 37 -13.71 12.50 -23.70
N GLU A 38 -13.57 13.35 -22.68
CA GLU A 38 -13.37 14.79 -22.89
C GLU A 38 -11.90 15.15 -23.10
N LEU A 39 -10.98 14.44 -22.46
CA LEU A 39 -9.54 14.75 -22.50
C LEU A 39 -8.70 13.66 -23.19
N GLY A 40 -9.30 12.53 -23.59
CA GLY A 40 -8.57 11.41 -24.20
C GLY A 40 -7.63 10.70 -23.23
N TRP A 41 -7.77 10.93 -21.91
CA TRP A 41 -6.95 10.27 -20.91
C TRP A 41 -7.26 8.78 -20.86
N GLU A 42 -6.23 7.94 -20.79
CA GLU A 42 -6.34 6.51 -20.53
C GLU A 42 -5.21 6.08 -19.57
N PRO A 43 -5.41 5.06 -18.73
CA PRO A 43 -4.34 4.56 -17.87
C PRO A 43 -3.28 3.87 -18.73
N GLU A 44 -2.06 4.41 -18.70
CA GLU A 44 -0.90 3.85 -19.40
C GLU A 44 -0.30 2.65 -18.68
N ILE A 45 -0.49 2.57 -17.36
CA ILE A 45 0.12 1.56 -16.49
C ILE A 45 -0.98 0.71 -15.85
N SER A 46 -0.91 -0.60 -16.05
CA SER A 46 -1.80 -1.55 -15.38
C SER A 46 -1.51 -1.61 -13.87
N PHE A 47 -2.47 -2.11 -13.09
CA PHE A 47 -2.24 -2.31 -11.65
C PHE A 47 -1.03 -3.22 -11.39
N ASP A 48 -0.93 -4.34 -12.11
CA ASP A 48 0.13 -5.33 -11.91
C ASP A 48 1.52 -4.77 -12.20
N GLU A 49 1.65 -3.98 -13.27
CA GLU A 49 2.89 -3.31 -13.61
C GLU A 49 3.24 -2.22 -12.59
N GLY A 50 2.26 -1.39 -12.22
CA GLY A 50 2.45 -0.31 -11.26
C GLY A 50 2.86 -0.81 -9.88
N ILE A 51 2.24 -1.89 -9.39
CA ILE A 51 2.57 -2.44 -8.08
C ILE A 51 3.95 -3.13 -8.08
N GLU A 52 4.34 -3.79 -9.18
CA GLU A 52 5.69 -4.37 -9.30
C GLU A 52 6.77 -3.29 -9.28
N ARG A 53 6.60 -2.23 -10.08
CA ARG A 53 7.51 -1.07 -10.10
C ARG A 53 7.61 -0.42 -8.72
N THR A 54 6.48 -0.30 -8.03
CA THR A 54 6.42 0.27 -6.68
C THR A 54 7.20 -0.59 -5.68
N VAL A 55 6.95 -1.89 -5.62
CA VAL A 55 7.68 -2.81 -4.71
C VAL A 55 9.18 -2.76 -4.97
N ARG A 56 9.59 -2.77 -6.24
CA ARG A 56 10.99 -2.62 -6.65
C ARG A 56 11.60 -1.32 -6.12
N TRP A 57 10.92 -0.20 -6.34
CA TRP A 57 11.38 1.11 -5.87
C TRP A 57 11.59 1.13 -4.35
N TYR A 58 10.65 0.60 -3.56
CA TYR A 58 10.79 0.54 -2.10
C TYR A 58 11.97 -0.33 -1.65
N ARG A 59 12.29 -1.41 -2.36
CA ARG A 59 13.45 -2.25 -2.07
C ARG A 59 14.77 -1.54 -2.36
N GLU A 60 14.83 -0.78 -3.45
CA GLU A 60 16.04 -0.07 -3.89
C GLU A 60 16.26 1.24 -3.14
N ASN A 61 15.21 1.83 -2.55
CA ASN A 61 15.24 3.16 -1.92
C ASN A 61 15.05 3.09 -0.41
N GLU A 62 15.73 2.14 0.23
CA GLU A 62 15.65 1.94 1.68
C GLU A 62 16.10 3.18 2.49
N TRP A 63 17.10 3.90 1.99
CA TRP A 63 17.60 5.14 2.57
C TRP A 63 16.47 6.19 2.76
N TRP A 64 15.43 6.14 1.93
CA TRP A 64 14.32 7.09 1.95
C TRP A 64 13.32 6.77 3.07
N TRP A 65 12.84 5.52 3.16
CA TRP A 65 11.80 5.17 4.14
C TRP A 65 12.33 4.71 5.49
N ARG A 66 13.55 4.16 5.58
CA ARG A 66 14.08 3.60 6.82
C ARG A 66 14.14 4.66 7.95
N PRO A 67 14.60 5.90 7.73
CA PRO A 67 14.55 6.95 8.76
C PRO A 67 13.13 7.29 9.21
N LEU A 68 12.16 7.29 8.28
CA LEU A 68 10.75 7.54 8.59
C LEU A 68 10.17 6.43 9.47
N LYS A 69 10.52 5.17 9.19
CA LYS A 69 10.10 4.02 9.98
C LYS A 69 10.64 4.08 11.41
N GLU A 70 11.90 4.45 11.59
CA GLU A 70 12.47 4.60 12.94
C GLU A 70 11.82 5.75 13.69
N ARG A 71 11.61 6.90 13.05
CA ARG A 71 10.88 8.02 13.63
C ARG A 71 9.46 7.63 14.05
N LEU A 72 8.73 6.91 13.20
CA LEU A 72 7.40 6.42 13.52
C LEU A 72 7.38 5.51 14.74
N LYS A 73 8.37 4.61 14.90
CA LYS A 73 8.45 3.77 16.11
C LYS A 73 8.65 4.60 17.38
N GLU A 74 9.43 5.68 17.31
CA GLU A 74 9.67 6.58 18.43
C GLU A 74 8.42 7.40 18.77
N GLU A 75 7.80 8.02 17.77
CA GLU A 75 6.62 8.88 17.90
C GLU A 75 5.36 8.09 18.30
N SER A 76 5.26 6.84 17.85
CA SER A 76 4.12 5.97 18.15
C SER A 76 4.27 5.15 19.42
N ARG A 77 5.34 5.36 20.21
CA ARG A 77 5.43 4.81 21.57
C ARG A 77 4.19 5.22 22.35
N GLY A 78 3.34 4.23 22.67
CA GLY A 78 2.07 4.42 23.39
C GLY A 78 0.81 4.33 22.52
N PHE A 79 0.87 4.62 21.21
CA PHE A 79 -0.33 4.57 20.34
C PHE A 79 -0.57 3.16 19.77
N TRP A 80 0.51 2.50 19.33
CA TRP A 80 0.47 1.09 18.87
C TRP A 80 0.99 0.11 19.94
N SER A 81 1.31 0.59 21.15
CA SER A 81 1.84 -0.26 22.24
C SER A 81 0.78 -0.90 23.12
N ASN A 82 -0.47 -1.00 22.66
CA ASN A 82 -1.43 -1.89 23.30
C ASN A 82 -1.06 -3.34 22.99
N LYS A 83 0.01 -3.81 23.64
CA LYS A 83 0.05 -5.17 24.16
C LYS A 83 -1.20 -5.34 25.02
N LYS A 84 -2.16 -6.10 24.51
CA LYS A 84 -2.82 -7.06 25.40
C LYS A 84 -1.94 -8.29 25.47
#